data_AF-A0A935RZH1-F1
#
_entry.id   AF-A0A935RZH1-F1
#
_cell.length_a   1.000
_cell.length_b   1.000
_cell.length_c   1.000
_cell.angle_alpha   90.00
_cell.angle_beta   90.00
_cell.angle_gamma   90.00
#
_symmetry.space_group_name_H-M   'P 1'
#
loop_
_entity.id
_entity.type
_entity.pdbx_description
1 polymer ?
#
loop_
_entity_poly.entity_id
_entity_poly.type
_entity_poly.pdbx_seq_one_letter_code
_entity_poly.pdbx_strand_id
1 'polypeptide(L)' 'MKILIDIPDNQATFGLKVLKSLSFVKKAKPMSVATVDLWEDLKEAAEQVQLHKQGKLNLKTAEDLLNEL' A
#
# COMPACT_ATOMS: atom_id res chain seq x y z
N MET A 1 4.49 11.65 -8.01
CA MET A 1 4.02 10.25 -8.10
C MET A 1 4.94 9.34 -7.30
N LYS A 2 4.39 8.30 -6.67
CA LYS A 2 5.15 7.22 -6.02
C LYS A 2 4.88 5.95 -6.84
N ILE A 3 5.91 5.16 -7.10
CA ILE A 3 5.83 3.95 -7.91
C ILE A 3 6.39 2.81 -7.05
N LEU A 4 5.61 1.74 -6.90
CA LEU A 4 6.05 0.47 -6.32
C LEU A 4 6.59 -0.39 -7.45
N ILE A 5 7.73 -1.03 -7.21
CA ILE A 5 8.40 -1.87 -8.20
C ILE A 5 8.69 -3.19 -7.50
N ASP A 6 8.07 -4.25 -7.98
CA ASP A 6 8.36 -5.61 -7.55
C ASP A 6 9.46 -6.19 -8.44
N ILE A 7 10.56 -6.61 -7.83
CA ILE A 7 11.71 -7.21 -8.51
C ILE A 7 12.27 -8.35 -7.65
N PRO A 8 12.82 -9.39 -8.29
CA PRO A 8 13.44 -10.48 -7.55
C PRO A 8 14.62 -9.99 -6.70
N ASP A 9 14.78 -10.55 -5.50
CA ASP A 9 15.82 -10.14 -4.53
C ASP A 9 17.24 -10.15 -5.12
N ASN A 10 17.53 -11.10 -6.01
CA ASN A 10 18.83 -11.20 -6.68
C ASN A 10 19.13 -10.00 -7.61
N GLN A 11 18.10 -9.28 -8.05
CA GLN A 11 18.19 -8.10 -8.91
C GLN A 11 17.92 -6.79 -8.15
N ALA A 12 17.41 -6.85 -6.90
CA ALA A 12 17.10 -5.68 -6.09
C ALA A 12 18.28 -4.71 -5.95
N THR A 13 19.48 -5.25 -5.72
CA THR A 13 20.70 -4.44 -5.58
C THR A 13 21.07 -3.72 -6.89
N PHE A 14 20.89 -4.39 -8.03
CA PHE A 14 21.15 -3.82 -9.35
C PHE A 14 20.09 -2.75 -9.70
N GLY A 15 18.81 -3.08 -9.53
CA GLY A 15 17.70 -2.15 -9.73
C GLY A 15 17.84 -0.88 -8.90
N LEU A 16 18.25 -0.99 -7.63
CA LEU A 16 18.48 0.16 -6.77
C LEU A 16 19.64 1.05 -7.27
N LYS A 17 20.71 0.48 -7.83
CA LYS A 17 21.81 1.24 -8.44
C LYS A 17 21.35 2.01 -9.67
N VAL A 18 20.59 1.35 -10.54
CA VAL A 18 20.02 2.00 -11.74
C VAL A 18 19.08 3.12 -11.32
N LEU A 19 18.16 2.89 -10.38
CA LEU A 19 17.24 3.91 -9.89
C LEU A 19 17.97 5.11 -9.27
N LYS A 20 19.05 4.88 -8.53
CA LYS A 20 19.89 5.97 -7.98
C LYS A 20 20.69 6.73 -9.02
N SER A 21 20.99 6.11 -10.17
CA SER A 21 21.71 6.76 -11.27
C SER A 21 20.83 7.76 -12.05
N LEU A 22 19.51 7.62 -11.95
CA LEU A 22 18.54 8.48 -12.61
C LEU A 22 18.38 9.79 -11.82
N SER A 23 18.77 10.91 -12.41
CA SER A 23 18.76 12.24 -11.77
C SER A 23 17.38 12.73 -11.31
N PHE A 24 16.31 12.18 -11.86
CA PHE A 24 14.93 12.51 -11.49
C PHE A 24 14.41 11.68 -10.30
N VAL A 25 15.10 10.61 -9.91
CA VAL A 25 14.71 9.76 -8.78
C VAL A 25 15.25 10.37 -7.49
N LYS A 26 14.42 11.16 -6.82
CA LYS A 26 14.82 11.86 -5.58
C LYS A 26 15.12 10.90 -4.42
N LYS A 27 14.38 9.78 -4.32
CA LYS A 27 14.48 8.83 -3.21
C LYS A 27 14.12 7.43 -3.70
N ALA A 28 15.12 6.53 -3.76
CA ALA A 28 14.92 5.10 -3.92
C ALA A 28 15.38 4.41 -2.64
N LYS A 29 14.46 3.75 -1.93
CA LYS A 29 14.73 2.99 -0.71
C LYS A 29 14.11 1.60 -0.85
N PRO A 30 14.82 0.54 -0.45
CA PRO A 30 14.21 -0.78 -0.32
C PRO A 30 13.17 -0.72 0.79
N MET A 31 12.04 -1.38 0.56
CA MET A 31 10.97 -1.55 1.53
C MET A 31 10.89 -3.05 1.82
N SER A 32 10.73 -3.44 3.09
CA SER A 32 10.51 -4.87 3.39
C SER A 32 9.10 -5.27 2.94
N VAL A 33 8.92 -6.54 2.58
CA VAL A 33 7.62 -7.11 2.19
C VAL A 33 6.53 -6.77 3.22
N ALA A 34 6.82 -6.98 4.51
CA ALA A 34 5.90 -6.62 5.59
C ALA A 34 5.50 -5.12 5.64
N THR A 35 6.36 -4.22 5.17
CA THR A 35 6.04 -2.79 5.09
C THR A 35 5.23 -2.47 3.83
N VAL A 36 5.40 -3.25 2.75
CA VAL A 36 4.59 -3.14 1.52
C VAL A 36 3.16 -3.59 1.81
N ASP A 37 3.00 -4.78 2.38
CA ASP A 37 1.68 -5.35 2.70
C ASP A 37 0.91 -4.42 3.63
N LEU A 38 1.54 -3.97 4.73
CA LEU A 38 0.92 -3.03 5.66
C LEU A 38 0.56 -1.69 5.02
N TRP A 39 1.34 -1.22 4.04
CA TRP A 39 1.02 0.02 3.33
C TRP A 39 -0.17 -0.15 2.38
N GLU A 40 -0.29 -1.31 1.72
CA GLU A 40 -1.45 -1.65 0.90
C GLU A 40 -2.70 -1.81 1.77
N ASP A 41 -2.64 -2.57 2.86
CA ASP A 41 -3.74 -2.75 3.81
C ASP A 41 -4.26 -1.42 4.35
N LEU A 42 -3.35 -0.52 4.77
CA LEU A 42 -3.73 0.81 5.27
C LEU A 42 -4.35 1.68 4.19
N LYS A 43 -3.87 1.57 2.95
CA LYS A 43 -4.42 2.32 1.83
C LYS A 43 -5.82 1.82 1.48
N GLU A 44 -6.01 0.50 1.41
CA GLU A 44 -7.32 -0.11 1.17
C GLU A 44 -8.32 0.25 2.28
N ALA A 45 -7.92 0.15 3.55
CA ALA A 45 -8.74 0.53 4.68
C ALA A 45 -9.15 2.02 4.62
N ALA A 46 -8.20 2.91 4.27
CA ALA A 46 -8.49 4.32 4.09
C ALA A 46 -9.46 4.58 2.92
N GLU A 47 -9.30 3.88 1.80
CA GLU A 47 -10.22 3.94 0.65
C GLU A 47 -11.62 3.43 1.03
N GLN A 48 -11.74 2.33 1.77
CA GLN A 48 -13.02 1.81 2.26
C GLN A 48 -13.74 2.80 3.19
N VAL A 49 -13.01 3.41 4.14
CA VAL A 49 -13.55 4.45 5.02
C VAL A 49 -13.99 5.68 4.22
N GLN A 50 -13.23 6.05 3.20
CA GLN A 50 -13.58 7.17 2.32
C GLN A 50 -14.84 6.86 1.49
N LEU A 51 -14.98 5.65 0.95
CA LEU A 51 -16.17 5.21 0.21
C LEU A 51 -17.42 5.13 1.10
N HIS A 52 -17.26 4.68 2.35
CA HIS A 52 -18.32 4.72 3.35
C HIS A 52 -18.76 6.15 3.66
N LYS A 53 -17.81 7.07 3.91
CA LYS A 53 -18.10 8.49 4.14
C LYS A 53 -18.76 9.19 2.94
N GLN A 54 -18.53 8.71 1.72
CA GLN A 54 -19.18 9.18 0.51
C GLN A 54 -20.59 8.59 0.27
N GLY A 55 -21.09 7.74 1.18
CA GLY A 55 -22.42 7.14 1.09
C GLY A 55 -22.58 6.06 0.01
N LYS A 56 -21.46 5.53 -0.53
CA LYS A 56 -21.45 4.50 -1.58
C LYS A 56 -21.31 3.08 -1.05
N LEU A 57 -20.95 2.91 0.23
CA LEU A 57 -20.75 1.63 0.87
C LEU A 57 -21.44 1.66 2.24
N ASN A 58 -22.35 0.73 2.50
CA ASN A 58 -22.92 0.53 3.84
C ASN A 58 -21.98 -0.41 4.59
N LEU A 59 -21.20 0.12 5.55
CA LEU A 59 -20.46 -0.74 6.47
C LEU A 59 -21.46 -1.31 7.46
N LYS A 60 -21.36 -2.62 7.75
CA LYS A 60 -22.12 -3.22 8.86
C LYS A 60 -21.83 -2.43 10.13
N THR A 61 -22.88 -2.00 10.81
CA THR A 61 -22.74 -1.33 12.10
C THR A 61 -22.16 -2.30 13.12
N ALA A 62 -21.55 -1.78 14.19
CA ALA A 62 -21.06 -2.62 15.28
C ALA A 62 -22.19 -3.47 15.90
N GLU A 63 -23.43 -2.99 15.83
CA GLU A 63 -24.63 -3.74 16.23
C GLU A 63 -24.93 -4.93 15.31
N ASP A 64 -24.78 -4.77 13.98
CA ASP A 64 -24.95 -5.88 13.03
C ASP A 64 -23.89 -6.97 13.20
N LEU A 65 -22.65 -6.60 13.52
CA LEU A 65 -21.59 -7.56 13.83
C LEU A 65 -21.86 -8.32 15.13
N LEU A 66 -22.47 -7.67 16.12
CA LEU A 66 -22.82 -8.30 17.41
C LEU A 66 -24.00 -9.27 17.29
N ASN A 67 -24.91 -9.05 16.33
CA ASN A 67 -26.09 -9.89 16.13
C ASN A 67 -25.84 -11.15 15.27
N GLU A 68 -24.65 -11.28 14.64
CA GLU A 68 -24.26 -12.47 13.85
C GLU A 68 -23.46 -13.52 14.64
N LEU A 69 -23.24 -13.30 15.94
CA LEU A 69 -22.62 -14.25 16.88
C LEU A 69 -23.68 -14.92 17.76
#